data_AF-A0A949I0S4-F1
#
_entry.id   AF-A0A949I0S4-F1
#
_cell.length_a   1.000
_cell.length_b   1.000
_cell.length_c   1.000
_cell.angle_alpha   90.00
_cell.angle_beta   90.00
_cell.angle_gamma   90.00
#
_symmetry.space_group_name_H-M   'P 1'
#
loop_
_entity.id
_entity.type
_entity.pdbx_description
1 polymer ?
#
loop_
_entity_poly.entity_id
_entity_poly.type
_entity_poly.pdbx_seq_one_letter_code
_entity_poly.pdbx_strand_id
1 'polypeptide(L)'
;AWGANVGWIAFESTGAPKVDLATGNLSGYVWSANCGWISLSNAVARVQTDSIQQGTLAPNGLPIAWLLLNFGTTNISANADPTGKGMTITQDYLAGTDPNNSNDVFRITSVARAGDQTTLDWSSKSNRAYYVQFTPSLSPASWTSVSTNGLDVSTVSLAGRTNTDEFYRVGAFRPLGP
;
A
#
# COMPACT_ATOMS: atom_id res chain seq x y z
N ALA A 1 19.04 -4.25 14.38
CA ALA A 1 18.52 -5.19 15.40
C ALA A 1 19.66 -5.59 16.34
N TRP A 2 19.39 -6.22 17.49
CA TRP A 2 20.45 -6.68 18.40
C TRP A 2 20.11 -8.05 18.98
N GLY A 3 21.12 -8.88 19.21
CA GLY A 3 21.02 -10.10 20.00
C GLY A 3 22.25 -10.29 20.87
N ALA A 4 22.09 -10.86 22.07
CA ALA A 4 23.17 -10.97 23.07
C ALA A 4 24.45 -11.64 22.53
N ASN A 5 24.28 -12.69 21.74
CA ASN A 5 25.40 -13.47 21.21
C ASN A 5 25.89 -12.97 19.84
N VAL A 6 24.99 -12.35 19.06
CA VAL A 6 25.24 -11.92 17.68
C VAL A 6 25.62 -10.44 17.60
N GLY A 7 25.46 -9.67 18.68
CA GLY A 7 25.72 -8.24 18.71
C GLY A 7 24.72 -7.43 17.87
N TRP A 8 25.16 -6.24 17.45
CA TRP A 8 24.37 -5.39 16.56
C TRP A 8 24.32 -5.97 15.16
N ILE A 9 23.12 -5.98 14.59
CA ILE A 9 22.80 -6.38 13.23
C ILE A 9 22.47 -5.13 12.43
N ALA A 10 23.33 -4.82 11.46
CA ALA A 10 23.23 -3.70 10.55
C ALA A 10 22.56 -4.09 9.23
N PHE A 11 21.60 -3.27 8.81
CA PHE A 11 20.93 -3.36 7.51
C PHE A 11 21.55 -2.30 6.61
N GLU A 12 22.63 -2.67 5.92
CA GLU A 12 23.43 -1.73 5.13
C GLU A 12 23.34 -2.00 3.62
N SER A 13 23.71 -1.00 2.82
CA SER A 13 23.55 -1.02 1.37
C SER A 13 24.30 -2.17 0.70
N THR A 14 25.50 -2.52 1.18
CA THR A 14 26.31 -3.62 0.63
C THR A 14 25.61 -4.97 0.70
N GLY A 15 24.87 -5.23 1.79
CA GLY A 15 24.09 -6.46 1.94
C GLY A 15 22.78 -6.44 1.15
N ALA A 16 22.37 -5.27 0.66
CA ALA A 16 21.12 -5.01 -0.05
C ALA A 16 19.89 -5.72 0.55
N PRO A 17 19.68 -5.66 1.89
CA PRO A 17 18.56 -6.32 2.52
C PRO A 17 17.24 -5.69 2.04
N LYS A 18 16.29 -6.54 1.63
CA LYS A 18 14.98 -6.11 1.12
C LYS A 18 13.87 -7.02 1.61
N VAL A 19 12.66 -6.45 1.68
CA VAL A 19 11.42 -7.18 1.96
C VAL A 19 10.57 -7.14 0.69
N ASP A 20 10.12 -8.30 0.22
CA ASP A 20 9.06 -8.40 -0.77
C ASP A 20 7.73 -8.13 -0.08
N LEU A 21 7.06 -7.04 -0.48
CA LEU A 21 5.81 -6.63 0.15
C LEU A 21 4.62 -7.53 -0.23
N ALA A 22 4.69 -8.33 -1.29
CA ALA A 22 3.62 -9.26 -1.64
C ALA A 22 3.65 -10.51 -0.76
N THR A 23 4.85 -10.98 -0.42
CA THR A 23 5.04 -12.26 0.27
C THR A 23 5.53 -12.11 1.70
N GLY A 24 6.07 -10.95 2.06
CA GLY A 24 6.79 -10.74 3.32
C GLY A 24 8.17 -11.37 3.36
N ASN A 25 8.66 -11.98 2.26
CA ASN A 25 9.96 -12.64 2.24
C ASN A 25 11.09 -11.62 2.28
N LEU A 26 12.07 -11.88 3.14
CA LEU A 26 13.31 -11.11 3.18
C LEU A 26 14.36 -11.74 2.27
N SER A 27 15.21 -10.92 1.68
CA SER A 27 16.38 -11.38 0.90
C SER A 27 17.54 -10.40 1.02
N GLY A 28 18.72 -10.83 0.58
CA GLY A 28 19.99 -10.12 0.80
C GLY A 28 20.68 -10.58 2.08
N TYR A 29 21.56 -9.74 2.60
CA TYR A 29 22.40 -10.02 3.76
C TYR A 29 22.35 -8.87 4.77
N VAL A 30 22.51 -9.21 6.03
CA VAL A 30 22.70 -8.25 7.12
C VAL A 30 24.06 -8.49 7.78
N TRP A 31 24.70 -7.44 8.26
CA TRP A 31 26.03 -7.54 8.84
C TRP A 31 25.98 -7.57 10.37
N SER A 32 26.76 -8.44 10.97
CA SER A 32 27.11 -8.42 12.39
C SER A 32 28.62 -8.39 12.55
N ALA A 33 29.13 -7.54 13.44
CA ALA A 33 30.55 -7.53 13.77
C ALA A 33 31.06 -8.86 14.36
N ASN A 34 30.18 -9.63 15.00
CA ASN A 34 30.52 -10.89 15.66
C ASN A 34 30.34 -12.12 14.75
N CYS A 35 29.43 -12.04 13.77
CA CYS A 35 29.04 -13.18 12.94
C CYS A 35 29.26 -12.97 11.44
N GLY A 36 29.72 -11.78 11.03
CA GLY A 36 29.87 -11.42 9.63
C GLY A 36 28.54 -11.27 8.91
N TRP A 37 28.53 -11.61 7.62
CA TRP A 37 27.33 -11.57 6.78
C TRP A 37 26.37 -12.70 7.11
N ILE A 38 25.13 -12.35 7.46
CA ILE A 38 24.03 -13.26 7.74
C ILE A 38 23.05 -13.17 6.57
N SER A 39 22.82 -14.29 5.89
CA SER A 39 21.87 -14.38 4.78
C SER A 39 20.42 -14.38 5.28
N LEU A 40 19.54 -13.62 4.63
CA LEU A 40 18.11 -13.60 4.94
C LEU A 40 17.32 -14.67 4.19
N SER A 41 17.90 -15.28 3.16
CA SER A 41 17.24 -16.30 2.33
C SER A 41 18.26 -17.13 1.55
N ASN A 42 17.99 -18.43 1.40
CA ASN A 42 18.69 -19.34 0.51
C ASN A 42 17.70 -20.32 -0.16
N ALA A 43 18.21 -21.37 -0.81
CA ALA A 43 17.40 -22.34 -1.54
C ALA A 43 16.44 -23.18 -0.66
N VAL A 44 16.69 -23.30 0.65
CA VAL A 44 15.93 -24.17 1.56
C VAL A 44 15.31 -23.45 2.77
N ALA A 45 15.75 -22.23 3.06
CA ALA A 45 15.29 -21.45 4.21
C ALA A 45 15.18 -19.96 3.87
N ARG A 46 14.23 -19.28 4.49
CA ARG A 46 14.02 -17.84 4.36
C ARG A 46 13.51 -17.23 5.65
N VAL A 47 13.85 -15.97 5.87
CA VAL A 47 13.17 -15.12 6.85
C VAL A 47 11.95 -14.50 6.16
N GLN A 48 10.80 -14.55 6.81
CA GLN A 48 9.56 -13.98 6.31
C GLN A 48 8.88 -13.21 7.45
N THR A 49 8.35 -12.04 7.13
CA THR A 49 7.51 -11.26 8.04
C THR A 49 6.05 -11.46 7.69
N ASP A 50 5.21 -11.73 8.68
CA ASP A 50 3.76 -11.86 8.47
C ASP A 50 3.07 -10.50 8.38
N SER A 51 3.55 -9.54 9.18
CA SER A 51 3.06 -8.16 9.15
C SER A 51 4.20 -7.17 9.40
N ILE A 52 3.97 -5.93 8.99
CA ILE A 52 4.81 -4.76 9.20
C ILE A 52 3.93 -3.75 9.93
N GLN A 53 4.13 -3.67 11.23
CA GLN A 53 3.41 -2.72 12.06
C GLN A 53 3.65 -1.29 11.59
N GLN A 54 2.59 -0.49 11.60
CA GLN A 54 2.73 0.94 11.50
C GLN A 54 3.46 1.47 12.74
N GLY A 55 4.35 2.45 12.54
CA GLY A 55 4.99 3.14 13.66
C GLY A 55 3.98 3.89 14.53
N THR A 56 4.47 4.56 15.58
CA THR A 56 3.63 5.35 16.50
C THR A 56 2.67 6.26 15.75
N LEU A 57 1.39 6.22 16.12
CA LEU A 57 0.34 7.03 15.51
C LEU A 57 0.14 8.34 16.28
N ALA A 58 -0.15 9.41 15.54
CA ALA A 58 -0.67 10.65 16.12
C ALA A 58 -2.15 10.48 16.49
N PRO A 59 -2.74 11.37 17.31
CA PRO A 59 -4.16 11.30 17.70
C PRO A 59 -5.15 11.30 16.53
N ASN A 60 -4.71 11.76 15.34
CA ASN A 60 -5.49 11.74 14.11
C ASN A 60 -5.47 10.38 13.38
N GLY A 61 -4.79 9.36 13.92
CA GLY A 61 -4.72 8.01 13.38
C GLY A 61 -3.63 7.79 12.32
N LEU A 62 -2.85 8.82 11.96
CA LEU A 62 -1.77 8.71 10.97
C LEU A 62 -0.39 8.50 11.64
N PRO A 63 0.56 7.80 11.00
CA PRO A 63 1.88 7.59 11.59
C PRO A 63 2.64 8.91 11.78
N ILE A 64 3.18 9.12 12.98
CA ILE A 64 3.97 10.30 13.34
C ILE A 64 5.14 10.49 12.38
N ALA A 65 5.87 9.42 12.07
CA ALA A 65 7.01 9.48 11.16
C ALA A 65 6.60 9.94 9.75
N TRP A 66 5.44 9.49 9.26
CA TRP A 66 4.92 9.92 7.96
C TRP A 66 4.48 11.39 7.97
N LEU A 67 3.80 11.83 9.04
CA LEU A 67 3.41 13.23 9.19
C LEU A 67 4.64 14.17 9.27
N LEU A 68 5.66 13.80 10.05
CA LEU A 68 6.90 14.56 10.16
C LEU A 68 7.67 14.60 8.84
N LEU A 69 7.70 13.50 8.09
CA LEU A 69 8.36 13.44 6.79
C LEU A 69 7.68 14.36 5.76
N ASN A 70 6.35 14.40 5.72
CA ASN A 70 5.61 15.13 4.69
C ASN A 70 5.31 16.59 5.08
N PHE A 71 5.17 16.89 6.38
CA PHE A 71 4.72 18.21 6.85
C PHE A 71 5.63 18.85 7.90
N GLY A 72 6.61 18.12 8.45
CA GLY A 72 7.46 18.61 9.55
C GLY A 72 6.73 18.77 10.89
N THR A 73 5.45 18.42 10.99
CA THR A 73 4.64 18.55 12.20
C THR A 73 3.54 17.49 12.25
N THR A 74 3.06 17.17 13.45
CA THR A 74 1.91 16.27 13.66
C THR A 74 0.60 17.02 13.84
N ASN A 75 0.63 18.35 13.96
CA ASN A 75 -0.56 19.18 14.18
C ASN A 75 -1.29 19.49 12.86
N ILE A 76 -1.71 18.43 12.16
CA ILE A 76 -2.38 18.51 10.87
C ILE A 76 -3.68 17.70 10.93
N SER A 77 -4.75 18.27 10.35
CA SER A 77 -6.01 17.57 10.22
C SER A 77 -5.91 16.47 9.17
N ALA A 78 -6.17 15.23 9.56
CA ALA A 78 -6.23 14.06 8.68
C ALA A 78 -7.26 14.20 7.52
N ASN A 79 -8.26 15.07 7.70
CA ASN A 79 -9.30 15.35 6.70
C ASN A 79 -9.00 16.58 5.82
N ALA A 80 -7.87 17.27 6.05
CA ALA A 80 -7.49 18.38 5.19
C ALA A 80 -7.09 17.89 3.79
N ASP A 81 -7.22 18.77 2.80
CA ASP A 81 -6.68 18.62 1.45
C ASP A 81 -5.83 19.86 1.15
N PRO A 82 -4.51 19.82 1.44
CA PRO A 82 -3.63 20.98 1.30
C PRO A 82 -3.50 21.49 -0.14
N THR A 83 -3.74 20.63 -1.13
CA THR A 83 -3.52 20.94 -2.55
C THR A 83 -4.81 21.19 -3.32
N GLY A 84 -5.97 20.92 -2.71
CA GLY A 84 -7.28 21.01 -3.37
C GLY A 84 -7.46 19.95 -4.46
N LYS A 85 -6.71 18.84 -4.42
CA LYS A 85 -6.75 17.78 -5.43
C LYS A 85 -7.92 16.80 -5.25
N GLY A 86 -8.76 17.02 -4.25
CA GLY A 86 -9.90 16.19 -3.91
C GLY A 86 -9.54 14.95 -3.10
N MET A 87 -8.36 14.92 -2.48
CA MET A 87 -7.91 13.84 -1.61
C MET A 87 -7.57 14.38 -0.23
N THR A 88 -8.10 13.73 0.81
CA THR A 88 -7.69 14.04 2.17
C THR A 88 -6.31 13.45 2.46
N ILE A 89 -5.62 14.01 3.44
CA ILE A 89 -4.31 13.50 3.90
C ILE A 89 -4.38 12.00 4.28
N THR A 90 -5.48 11.55 4.89
CA THR A 90 -5.67 10.11 5.15
C THR A 90 -5.78 9.29 3.87
N GLN A 91 -6.49 9.79 2.87
CA GLN A 91 -6.58 9.12 1.56
C GLN A 91 -5.21 9.08 0.88
N ASP A 92 -4.42 10.15 0.97
CA ASP A 92 -3.05 10.20 0.47
C ASP A 92 -2.17 9.14 1.13
N TYR A 93 -2.23 9.05 2.45
CA TYR A 93 -1.49 8.04 3.21
C TYR A 93 -1.83 6.61 2.76
N LEU A 94 -3.12 6.29 2.67
CA LEU A 94 -3.61 4.97 2.25
C LEU A 94 -3.25 4.67 0.79
N ALA A 95 -3.38 5.65 -0.11
CA ALA A 95 -3.07 5.51 -1.53
C ALA A 95 -1.56 5.55 -1.84
N GLY A 96 -0.73 6.01 -0.90
CA GLY A 96 0.71 6.18 -1.12
C GLY A 96 1.04 7.33 -2.07
N THR A 97 0.14 8.31 -2.19
CA THR A 97 0.34 9.53 -2.95
C THR A 97 0.96 10.62 -2.06
N ASP A 98 1.63 11.58 -2.70
CA ASP A 98 2.24 12.73 -2.01
C ASP A 98 1.16 13.79 -1.70
N PRO A 99 0.85 14.07 -0.42
CA PRO A 99 -0.17 15.04 -0.03
C PRO A 99 0.17 16.49 -0.39
N ASN A 100 1.42 16.78 -0.74
CA ASN A 100 1.88 18.11 -1.15
C ASN A 100 1.98 18.28 -2.67
N ASN A 101 1.74 17.21 -3.44
CA ASN A 101 1.77 17.25 -4.91
C ASN A 101 0.34 17.16 -5.47
N SER A 102 -0.11 18.23 -6.14
CA SER A 102 -1.45 18.31 -6.74
C SER A 102 -1.66 17.35 -7.93
N ASN A 103 -0.59 16.87 -8.56
CA ASN A 103 -0.67 15.94 -9.69
C ASN A 103 -0.65 14.47 -9.26
N ASP A 104 -0.28 14.18 -8.01
CA ASP A 104 -0.20 12.80 -7.50
C ASP A 104 -1.55 12.38 -6.89
N VAL A 105 -2.47 11.93 -7.74
CA VAL A 105 -3.86 11.63 -7.38
C VAL A 105 -4.18 10.18 -7.64
N PHE A 106 -4.75 9.50 -6.64
CA PHE A 106 -5.34 8.18 -6.78
C PHE A 106 -6.77 8.28 -7.31
N ARG A 107 -6.99 7.83 -8.55
CA ARG A 107 -8.31 7.84 -9.19
C ARG A 107 -8.43 6.79 -10.27
N ILE A 108 -9.66 6.38 -10.54
CA ILE A 108 -10.01 5.65 -11.76
C ILE A 108 -9.76 6.58 -12.95
N THR A 109 -8.98 6.11 -13.92
CA THR A 109 -8.61 6.84 -15.13
C THR A 109 -9.44 6.41 -16.33
N SER A 110 -9.96 5.19 -16.32
CA SER A 110 -10.78 4.63 -17.39
C SER A 110 -11.78 3.60 -16.87
N VAL A 111 -12.96 3.59 -17.47
CA VAL A 111 -13.97 2.54 -17.32
C VAL A 111 -14.43 2.18 -18.73
N ALA A 112 -14.15 0.94 -19.16
CA ALA A 112 -14.52 0.44 -20.47
C ALA A 112 -15.42 -0.78 -20.32
N ARG A 113 -16.46 -0.89 -21.14
CA ARG A 113 -17.36 -2.03 -21.13
C ARG A 113 -17.44 -2.65 -22.51
N ALA A 114 -17.29 -3.97 -22.59
CA ALA A 114 -17.40 -4.77 -23.80
C ALA A 114 -18.22 -6.03 -23.49
N GLY A 115 -19.47 -6.08 -23.95
CA GLY A 115 -20.39 -7.16 -23.61
C GLY A 115 -20.66 -7.22 -22.10
N ASP A 116 -20.42 -8.38 -21.50
CA ASP A 116 -20.54 -8.64 -20.05
C ASP A 116 -19.23 -8.38 -19.28
N GLN A 117 -18.20 -7.83 -19.94
CA GLN A 117 -16.93 -7.48 -19.33
C GLN A 117 -16.82 -5.98 -19.07
N THR A 118 -16.46 -5.62 -17.83
CA THR A 118 -16.09 -4.25 -17.44
C THR A 118 -14.61 -4.21 -17.08
N THR A 119 -13.83 -3.37 -17.75
CA THR A 119 -12.42 -3.10 -17.47
C THR A 119 -12.27 -1.74 -16.80
N LEU A 120 -11.55 -1.71 -15.69
CA LEU A 120 -11.23 -0.49 -14.94
C LEU A 120 -9.73 -0.27 -14.96
N ASP A 121 -9.30 0.96 -15.21
CA ASP A 121 -7.92 1.39 -15.03
C ASP A 121 -7.82 2.50 -13.98
N TRP A 122 -6.74 2.53 -13.21
CA TRP A 122 -6.49 3.53 -12.18
C TRP A 122 -4.99 3.87 -12.03
N SER A 123 -4.70 4.98 -11.37
CA SER A 123 -3.32 5.33 -10.99
C SER A 123 -2.79 4.42 -9.87
N SER A 124 -1.69 3.70 -10.11
CA SER A 124 -1.12 2.77 -9.13
C SER A 124 0.21 3.25 -8.53
N LYS A 125 0.60 2.65 -7.40
CA LYS A 125 1.86 2.87 -6.68
C LYS A 125 2.51 1.53 -6.39
N SER A 126 3.85 1.49 -6.46
CA SER A 126 4.64 0.26 -6.39
C SER A 126 4.70 -0.44 -5.02
N ASN A 127 3.99 0.12 -4.03
CA ASN A 127 3.98 -0.32 -2.64
C ASN A 127 2.55 -0.39 -2.08
N ARG A 128 1.57 -0.53 -2.97
CA ARG A 128 0.14 -0.61 -2.63
C ARG A 128 -0.52 -1.76 -3.36
N ALA A 129 -1.40 -2.44 -2.63
CA ALA A 129 -2.32 -3.40 -3.19
C ALA A 129 -3.70 -2.74 -3.33
N TYR A 130 -4.54 -3.31 -4.19
CA TYR A 130 -5.80 -2.70 -4.58
C TYR A 130 -6.95 -3.68 -4.44
N TYR A 131 -8.12 -3.20 -4.07
CA TYR A 131 -9.35 -3.96 -4.17
C TYR A 131 -10.39 -3.15 -4.94
N VAL A 132 -11.24 -3.85 -5.66
CA VAL A 132 -12.36 -3.24 -6.39
C VAL A 132 -13.64 -3.67 -5.72
N GLN A 133 -14.50 -2.68 -5.49
CA GLN A 133 -15.85 -2.91 -5.01
C GLN A 133 -16.86 -2.39 -6.02
N PHE A 134 -18.02 -3.03 -5.99
CA PHE A 134 -19.12 -2.75 -6.87
C PHE A 134 -20.42 -2.62 -6.06
N THR A 135 -21.30 -1.74 -6.51
CA THR A 135 -22.69 -1.65 -6.04
C THR A 135 -23.64 -1.44 -7.23
N PRO A 136 -24.81 -2.10 -7.27
CA PRO A 136 -25.81 -1.90 -8.32
C PRO A 136 -26.61 -0.59 -8.16
N SER A 137 -26.57 0.05 -6.98
CA SER A 137 -27.24 1.33 -6.71
C SER A 137 -26.40 2.20 -5.77
N LEU A 138 -26.53 3.52 -5.87
CA LEU A 138 -26.01 4.47 -4.89
C LEU A 138 -27.04 4.84 -3.81
N SER A 139 -28.28 4.38 -3.94
CA SER A 139 -29.37 4.68 -3.01
C SER A 139 -30.31 3.46 -2.86
N PRO A 140 -30.19 2.67 -1.78
CA PRO A 140 -29.07 2.64 -0.84
C PRO A 140 -27.80 2.06 -1.50
N ALA A 141 -26.63 2.57 -1.11
CA ALA A 141 -25.35 2.02 -1.56
C ALA A 141 -24.98 0.78 -0.75
N SER A 142 -24.76 -0.36 -1.42
CA SER A 142 -24.27 -1.59 -0.78
C SER A 142 -23.05 -2.11 -1.55
N TRP A 143 -21.87 -1.76 -1.05
CA TRP A 143 -20.61 -2.06 -1.70
C TRP A 143 -20.17 -3.50 -1.39
N THR A 144 -19.92 -4.27 -2.45
CA THR A 144 -19.41 -5.64 -2.36
C THR A 144 -18.04 -5.73 -3.03
N SER A 145 -17.10 -6.42 -2.41
CA SER A 145 -15.77 -6.63 -3.00
C SER A 145 -15.86 -7.65 -4.14
N VAL A 146 -15.37 -7.27 -5.31
CA VAL A 146 -15.41 -8.07 -6.54
C VAL A 146 -14.05 -8.50 -7.05
N SER A 147 -12.99 -7.81 -6.61
CA SER A 147 -11.62 -8.26 -6.80
C SER A 147 -10.74 -7.77 -5.65
N THR A 148 -9.77 -8.60 -5.27
CA THR A 148 -8.61 -8.19 -4.49
C THR A 148 -7.39 -8.47 -5.36
N ASN A 149 -6.74 -7.40 -5.79
CA ASN A 149 -5.60 -7.43 -6.69
C ASN A 149 -4.29 -7.35 -5.88
N GLY A 150 -3.23 -7.91 -6.45
CA GLY A 150 -1.88 -7.85 -5.88
C GLY A 150 -1.28 -6.45 -5.91
N LEU A 151 0.02 -6.39 -5.60
CA LEU A 151 0.81 -5.17 -5.70
C LEU A 151 0.85 -4.63 -7.13
N ASP A 152 0.89 -3.31 -7.24
CA ASP A 152 1.26 -2.58 -8.46
C ASP A 152 0.28 -2.75 -9.63
N VAL A 153 -0.86 -3.38 -9.35
CA VAL A 153 -1.94 -3.55 -10.32
C VAL A 153 -2.62 -2.20 -10.56
N SER A 154 -2.76 -1.84 -11.83
CA SER A 154 -3.43 -0.62 -12.30
C SER A 154 -4.67 -0.91 -13.14
N THR A 155 -4.99 -2.18 -13.40
CA THR A 155 -6.09 -2.58 -14.25
C THR A 155 -6.78 -3.85 -13.75
N VAL A 156 -8.09 -3.97 -13.96
CA VAL A 156 -8.84 -5.21 -13.73
C VAL A 156 -9.95 -5.36 -14.76
N SER A 157 -10.14 -6.58 -15.26
CA SER A 157 -11.29 -6.94 -16.09
C SER A 157 -12.23 -7.86 -15.32
N LEU A 158 -13.47 -7.43 -15.15
CA LEU A 158 -14.51 -8.13 -14.42
C LEU A 158 -15.54 -8.68 -15.41
N ALA A 159 -15.66 -9.99 -15.52
CA ALA A 159 -16.67 -10.66 -16.34
C ALA A 159 -18.03 -10.78 -15.60
N GLY A 160 -19.08 -11.18 -16.32
CA GLY A 160 -20.41 -11.41 -15.75
C GLY A 160 -21.13 -10.14 -15.28
N ARG A 161 -20.75 -8.98 -15.82
CA ARG A 161 -21.35 -7.67 -15.53
C ARG A 161 -22.47 -7.40 -16.51
N THR A 162 -23.69 -7.81 -16.17
CA THR A 162 -24.86 -7.71 -17.06
C THR A 162 -25.78 -6.53 -16.74
N ASN A 163 -25.65 -5.90 -15.58
CA ASN A 163 -26.53 -4.79 -15.19
C ASN A 163 -26.17 -3.52 -15.95
N THR A 164 -27.15 -2.77 -16.46
CA THR A 164 -26.87 -1.53 -17.20
C THR A 164 -26.29 -0.44 -16.31
N ASP A 165 -26.72 -0.38 -15.06
CA ASP A 165 -26.27 0.60 -14.07
C ASP A 165 -25.41 -0.08 -13.00
N GLU A 166 -24.11 0.21 -13.04
CA GLU A 166 -23.14 -0.34 -12.11
C GLU A 166 -22.15 0.72 -11.66
N PHE A 167 -21.89 0.77 -10.34
CA PHE A 167 -20.98 1.73 -9.76
C PHE A 167 -19.77 1.02 -9.16
N TYR A 168 -18.59 1.57 -9.43
CA TYR A 168 -17.32 1.00 -9.03
C TYR A 168 -16.53 1.96 -8.16
N ARG A 169 -15.80 1.41 -7.20
CA ARG A 169 -14.75 2.13 -6.50
C ARG A 169 -13.54 1.24 -6.35
N VAL A 170 -12.36 1.84 -6.47
CA VAL A 170 -11.09 1.18 -6.20
C VAL A 170 -10.56 1.72 -4.88
N GLY A 171 -10.17 0.82 -3.98
CA GLY A 171 -9.49 1.17 -2.74
C GLY A 171 -8.05 0.70 -2.78
N ALA A 172 -7.15 1.50 -2.23
CA ALA A 172 -5.75 1.17 -2.04
C ALA A 172 -5.50 0.81 -0.57
N PHE A 173 -4.64 -0.16 -0.32
CA PHE A 173 -4.20 -0.53 1.02
C PHE A 173 -2.73 -0.91 1.04
N ARG A 174 -2.14 -0.83 2.24
CA ARG A 174 -0.76 -1.26 2.46
C ARG A 174 -0.73 -2.78 2.61
N PRO A 175 0.07 -3.49 1.81
CA PRO A 175 0.28 -4.92 2.02
C PRO A 175 1.05 -5.15 3.32
N LEU A 176 0.89 -6.35 3.90
CA LEU A 176 1.50 -6.72 5.18
C LEU A 176 1.14 -5.76 6.34
N GLY A 177 0.03 -5.01 6.26
CA GLY A 177 -0.50 -4.28 7.40
C GLY A 177 -1.11 -5.23 8.45
N PRO A 178 -1.19 -4.85 9.73
CA PRO A 178 -2.02 -5.55 10.72
C PRO A 178 -3.50 -5.58 10.34
#